data_AF-A0A438EVR2-F1
#
_entry.id   AF-A0A438EVR2-F1
#
_cell.length_a   1.000
_cell.length_b   1.000
_cell.length_c   1.000
_cell.angle_alpha   90.00
_cell.angle_beta   90.00
_cell.angle_gamma   90.00
#
_symmetry.space_group_name_H-M   'P 1'
#
loop_
_entity.id
_entity.type
_entity.pdbx_description
1 polymer ?
#
loop_
_entity_poly.entity_id
_entity_poly.type
_entity_poly.pdbx_seq_one_letter_code
_entity_poly.pdbx_strand_id
1 'polypeptide(L)'
;MKARHHSVVLVILLGVLVANAPGQTLASNSVPAFVQNTIYANKIAIFSKSYCPYCLRAKRIFSELHEEPFVVELDHRDDGTQIQNVLLDLVGRSTVPQIFVNGKHIGGSDG
;
A
#
# COMPACT_ATOMS: atom_id res chain seq x y z
N MET A 1 14.64 11.61 65.60
CA MET A 1 14.76 10.45 64.69
C MET A 1 14.00 10.76 63.41
N LYS A 2 14.60 10.44 62.26
CA LYS A 2 14.29 10.98 60.93
C LYS A 2 13.50 9.93 60.13
N ALA A 3 12.30 10.22 59.63
CA ALA A 3 11.57 9.31 58.75
C ALA A 3 10.95 10.08 57.57
N ARG A 4 11.59 9.90 56.40
CA ARG A 4 11.37 10.57 55.12
C ARG A 4 10.00 10.18 54.53
N HIS A 5 9.10 11.15 54.38
CA HIS A 5 7.78 10.98 53.75
C HIS A 5 7.74 11.39 52.27
N HIS A 6 8.89 11.41 51.57
CA HIS A 6 8.97 11.91 50.18
C HIS A 6 9.21 10.85 49.10
N SER A 7 9.02 9.56 49.40
CA SER A 7 9.38 8.50 48.42
C SER A 7 8.22 7.71 47.82
N VAL A 8 6.95 8.05 48.09
CA VAL A 8 5.83 7.27 47.51
C VAL A 8 5.21 7.92 46.27
N VAL A 9 5.31 9.25 46.11
CA VAL A 9 4.69 9.95 44.95
C VAL A 9 5.53 9.83 43.67
N LEU A 10 6.85 9.61 43.76
CA LEU A 10 7.74 9.53 42.60
C LEU A 10 7.72 8.16 41.88
N VAL A 11 7.23 7.11 42.53
CA VAL A 11 7.27 5.74 41.97
C VAL A 11 6.10 5.47 41.02
N ILE A 12 4.99 6.22 41.12
CA ILE A 12 3.82 6.02 40.26
C ILE A 12 4.03 6.62 38.85
N LEU A 13 4.91 7.63 38.70
CA LEU A 13 5.20 8.22 37.38
C LEU A 13 6.12 7.37 36.47
N LEU A 14 6.76 6.32 37.00
CA LEU A 14 7.54 5.36 36.19
C LEU A 14 6.77 4.06 35.87
N GLY A 15 5.57 3.87 36.44
CA GLY A 15 4.82 2.61 36.37
C GLY A 15 3.81 2.48 35.22
N VAL A 16 3.70 3.46 34.32
CA VAL A 16 2.77 3.39 33.15
C VAL A 16 3.51 3.21 31.81
N LEU A 17 4.84 3.05 31.83
CA LEU A 17 5.61 2.68 30.63
C LEU A 17 5.63 1.16 30.39
N VAL A 18 4.61 0.43 30.86
CA VAL A 18 4.45 -0.98 30.50
C VAL A 18 3.83 -1.04 29.11
N ALA A 19 4.73 -1.05 28.14
CA ALA A 19 4.65 -1.88 26.94
C ALA A 19 3.29 -1.97 26.24
N ASN A 20 2.93 -0.92 25.52
CA ASN A 20 2.39 -1.12 24.18
C ASN A 20 3.54 -0.96 23.19
N ALA A 21 4.48 -1.91 23.22
CA ALA A 21 5.33 -2.11 22.05
C ALA A 21 4.37 -2.45 20.90
N PRO A 22 4.36 -1.71 19.78
CA PRO A 22 3.69 -2.22 18.60
C PRO A 22 4.40 -3.54 18.30
N GLY A 23 3.67 -4.64 18.53
CA GLY A 23 4.14 -5.97 18.14
C GLY A 23 4.65 -5.84 16.73
N GLN A 24 5.89 -6.27 16.50
CA GLN A 24 6.60 -6.07 15.24
C GLN A 24 5.65 -6.38 14.09
N THR A 25 5.11 -5.34 13.46
CA THR A 25 4.26 -5.49 12.29
C THR A 25 5.16 -6.13 11.25
N LEU A 26 4.81 -7.35 10.80
CA LEU A 26 5.35 -8.00 9.60
C LEU A 26 5.00 -7.20 8.32
N ALA A 27 4.91 -5.88 8.42
CA ALA A 27 4.64 -4.94 7.35
C ALA A 27 5.98 -4.62 6.66
N SER A 28 6.45 -5.54 5.82
CA SER A 28 7.40 -5.16 4.77
C SER A 28 7.42 -6.10 3.56
N ASN A 29 6.91 -7.34 3.66
CA ASN A 29 7.09 -8.34 2.58
C ASN A 29 5.79 -9.03 2.10
N SER A 30 4.60 -8.53 2.45
CA SER A 30 3.34 -9.15 2.00
C SER A 30 2.82 -8.51 0.70
N VAL A 31 2.13 -9.30 -0.13
CA VAL A 31 1.50 -8.83 -1.37
C VAL A 31 0.48 -7.69 -1.11
N PRO A 32 -0.40 -7.76 -0.08
CA PRO A 32 -1.26 -6.63 0.24
C PRO A 32 -0.51 -5.35 0.61
N ALA A 33 0.59 -5.46 1.37
CA ALA A 33 1.42 -4.30 1.71
C ALA A 33 2.08 -3.72 0.47
N PHE A 34 2.58 -4.56 -0.45
CA PHE A 34 3.11 -4.12 -1.74
C PHE A 34 2.06 -3.33 -2.53
N VAL A 35 0.85 -3.87 -2.69
CA VAL A 35 -0.24 -3.20 -3.42
C VAL A 35 -0.58 -1.84 -2.80
N GLN A 36 -0.76 -1.78 -1.47
CA GLN A 36 -1.07 -0.53 -0.78
C GLN A 36 0.07 0.50 -0.91
N ASN A 37 1.32 0.06 -0.73
CA ASN A 37 2.47 0.94 -0.89
C ASN A 37 2.58 1.46 -2.31
N THR A 38 2.37 0.61 -3.33
CA THR A 38 2.34 1.03 -4.73
C THR A 38 1.27 2.10 -4.99
N ILE A 39 0.06 1.93 -4.44
CA ILE A 39 -1.06 2.86 -4.62
C ILE A 39 -0.80 4.22 -3.94
N TYR A 40 -0.27 4.22 -2.72
CA TYR A 40 -0.15 5.45 -1.92
C TYR A 40 1.22 6.14 -2.04
N ALA A 41 2.27 5.46 -2.47
CA ALA A 41 3.60 6.05 -2.67
C ALA A 41 3.78 6.71 -4.04
N ASN A 42 2.87 6.46 -4.99
CA ASN A 42 2.96 6.97 -6.36
C ASN A 42 1.77 7.87 -6.69
N LYS A 43 2.03 9.02 -7.33
CA LYS A 43 0.96 9.92 -7.83
C LYS A 43 0.02 9.17 -8.77
N ILE A 44 0.57 8.34 -9.65
CA ILE A 44 -0.19 7.47 -10.56
C ILE A 44 0.41 6.08 -10.47
N ALA A 45 -0.42 5.08 -10.19
CA ALA A 45 -0.05 3.67 -10.19
C ALA A 45 -0.92 2.90 -11.19
N ILE A 46 -0.30 2.05 -11.99
CA ILE A 46 -0.99 1.20 -12.97
C ILE A 46 -0.57 -0.25 -12.75
N PHE A 47 -1.52 -1.09 -12.36
CA PHE A 47 -1.36 -2.54 -12.42
C PHE A 47 -1.72 -3.01 -13.83
N SER A 48 -0.79 -3.66 -14.51
CA SER A 48 -0.77 -3.87 -15.95
C SER A 48 -0.37 -5.31 -16.30
N LYS A 49 -0.53 -5.67 -17.58
CA LYS A 49 0.21 -6.77 -18.19
C LYS A 49 0.85 -6.30 -19.49
N SER A 50 2.08 -6.72 -19.74
CA SER A 50 2.92 -6.20 -20.83
C SER A 50 2.29 -6.37 -22.21
N TYR A 51 1.59 -7.49 -22.42
CA TYR A 51 0.93 -7.87 -23.68
C TYR A 51 -0.50 -7.31 -23.82
N CYS A 52 -1.06 -6.68 -22.79
CA CYS A 52 -2.48 -6.31 -22.79
C CYS A 52 -2.73 -5.01 -23.59
N PRO A 53 -3.55 -5.03 -24.66
CA PRO A 53 -3.79 -3.84 -25.48
C PRO A 53 -4.50 -2.72 -24.71
N TYR A 54 -5.36 -3.05 -23.74
CA TYR A 54 -6.02 -2.08 -22.85
C TYR A 54 -5.00 -1.36 -21.95
N CYS A 55 -3.98 -2.09 -21.46
CA CYS A 55 -2.91 -1.52 -20.64
C CYS A 55 -2.01 -0.61 -21.47
N LEU A 56 -1.70 -0.99 -22.71
CA LEU A 56 -0.93 -0.15 -23.64
C LEU A 56 -1.63 1.17 -23.92
N ARG A 57 -2.96 1.15 -24.14
CA ARG A 57 -3.74 2.38 -24.32
C ARG A 57 -3.74 3.26 -23.07
N ALA A 58 -3.93 2.69 -21.89
CA ALA A 58 -3.87 3.46 -20.63
C ALA A 58 -2.49 4.14 -20.45
N LYS A 59 -1.40 3.40 -20.65
CA LYS A 59 -0.03 3.94 -20.57
C LYS A 59 0.19 5.08 -21.58
N ARG A 60 -0.33 4.93 -22.80
CA ARG A 60 -0.25 5.97 -23.84
C ARG A 60 -0.96 7.26 -23.44
N ILE A 61 -2.15 7.19 -22.83
CA ILE A 61 -2.89 8.37 -22.37
C ILE A 61 -2.04 9.18 -21.38
N PHE A 62 -1.42 8.52 -20.39
CA PHE A 62 -0.55 9.23 -19.44
C PHE A 62 0.71 9.79 -20.10
N SER A 63 1.30 9.08 -21.07
CA SER A 63 2.41 9.61 -21.86
C SER A 63 2.02 10.86 -22.66
N GLU A 64 0.82 10.91 -23.24
CA GLU A 64 0.30 12.08 -23.97
C GLU A 64 0.01 13.26 -23.03
N LEU A 65 -0.29 12.98 -21.76
CA LEU A 65 -0.44 13.98 -20.70
C LEU A 65 0.90 14.40 -20.07
N HIS A 66 2.03 13.89 -20.55
CA HIS A 66 3.36 14.11 -19.97
C HIS A 66 3.46 13.70 -18.49
N GLU A 67 2.74 12.65 -18.11
CA GLU A 67 2.78 12.05 -16.78
C GLU A 67 3.55 10.72 -16.82
N GLU A 68 4.30 10.43 -15.76
CA GLU A 68 5.08 9.20 -15.63
C GLU A 68 4.47 8.29 -14.55
N PRO A 69 3.59 7.34 -14.93
CA PRO A 69 2.99 6.42 -13.97
C PRO A 69 3.99 5.36 -13.49
N PHE A 70 3.85 4.95 -12.23
CA PHE A 70 4.51 3.74 -11.74
C PHE A 70 3.73 2.51 -12.22
N VAL A 71 4.34 1.70 -13.08
CA VAL A 71 3.70 0.54 -13.70
C VAL A 71 4.18 -0.75 -13.07
N VAL A 72 3.23 -1.60 -12.64
CA VAL A 72 3.51 -2.96 -12.20
C VAL A 72 3.01 -3.93 -13.27
N GLU A 73 3.94 -4.54 -14.01
CA GLU A 73 3.64 -5.57 -15.00
C GLU A 73 3.50 -6.94 -14.30
N LEU A 74 2.25 -7.39 -14.12
CA LEU A 74 1.92 -8.57 -13.32
C LEU A 74 2.36 -9.88 -13.97
N ASP A 75 2.46 -9.92 -15.29
CA ASP A 75 2.95 -11.06 -16.05
C ASP A 75 4.46 -11.28 -15.94
N HIS A 76 5.20 -10.32 -15.38
CA HIS A 76 6.63 -10.45 -15.10
C HIS A 76 6.93 -10.72 -13.61
N ARG A 77 5.92 -11.09 -12.82
CA ARG A 77 6.05 -11.32 -11.38
C ARG A 77 5.48 -12.67 -10.99
N ASP A 78 6.21 -13.40 -10.15
CA ASP A 78 5.76 -14.69 -9.59
C ASP A 78 4.50 -14.54 -8.73
N ASP A 79 4.32 -13.39 -8.08
CA ASP A 79 3.16 -13.08 -7.24
C ASP A 79 2.04 -12.32 -7.98
N GLY A 80 2.12 -12.22 -9.32
CA GLY A 80 1.16 -11.47 -10.14
C GLY A 80 -0.30 -11.88 -9.89
N THR A 81 -0.58 -13.19 -9.79
CA THR A 81 -1.93 -13.71 -9.47
C THR A 81 -2.38 -13.29 -8.06
N GLN A 82 -1.48 -13.28 -7.09
CA GLN A 82 -1.82 -12.85 -5.73
C GLN A 82 -2.14 -11.35 -5.69
N ILE A 83 -1.41 -10.53 -6.47
CA ILE A 83 -1.72 -9.11 -6.65
C ILE A 83 -3.11 -8.93 -7.27
N GLN A 84 -3.46 -9.72 -8.31
CA GLN A 84 -4.80 -9.66 -8.91
C GLN A 84 -5.91 -10.01 -7.92
N ASN A 85 -5.67 -10.94 -6.98
CA ASN A 85 -6.63 -11.26 -5.91
C ASN A 85 -6.77 -10.11 -4.91
N VAL A 86 -5.68 -9.48 -4.52
CA VAL A 86 -5.75 -8.28 -3.65
C VAL A 86 -6.52 -7.15 -4.35
N LEU A 87 -6.31 -6.95 -5.65
CA LEU A 87 -7.08 -5.96 -6.42
C LEU A 87 -8.57 -6.35 -6.49
N LEU A 88 -8.89 -7.63 -6.66
CA LEU A 88 -10.28 -8.11 -6.59
C LEU A 88 -10.94 -7.75 -5.26
N ASP A 89 -10.25 -7.96 -4.14
CA ASP A 89 -10.77 -7.63 -2.81
C ASP A 89 -10.90 -6.11 -2.60
N LEU A 90 -9.94 -5.33 -3.09
CA LEU A 90 -9.90 -3.87 -2.90
C LEU A 90 -10.91 -3.12 -3.77
N VAL A 91 -11.09 -3.52 -5.03
CA VAL A 91 -11.86 -2.75 -6.02
C VAL A 91 -12.92 -3.57 -6.76
N GLY A 92 -13.11 -4.84 -6.38
CA GLY A 92 -14.12 -5.72 -6.97
C GLY A 92 -13.78 -6.24 -8.36
N ARG A 93 -12.54 -6.03 -8.85
CA ARG A 93 -12.11 -6.47 -10.19
C ARG A 93 -10.65 -6.94 -10.18
N SER A 94 -10.40 -8.10 -10.78
CA SER A 94 -9.04 -8.65 -10.97
C SER A 94 -8.45 -8.33 -12.35
N THR A 95 -9.22 -7.75 -13.27
CA THR A 95 -8.78 -7.46 -14.64
C THR A 95 -7.73 -6.35 -14.67
N VAL A 96 -6.93 -6.28 -15.76
CA VAL A 96 -6.00 -5.17 -16.00
C VAL A 96 -6.45 -4.35 -17.22
N PRO A 97 -6.17 -3.04 -17.27
CA PRO A 97 -5.46 -2.25 -16.26
C PRO A 97 -6.29 -2.01 -14.99
N GLN A 98 -5.63 -1.78 -13.85
CA GLN A 98 -6.23 -1.09 -12.69
C GLN A 98 -5.41 0.16 -12.41
N ILE A 99 -6.07 1.32 -12.43
CA ILE A 99 -5.43 2.63 -12.38
C ILE A 99 -5.82 3.35 -11.08
N PHE A 100 -4.82 3.87 -10.39
CA PHE A 100 -4.98 4.69 -9.20
C PHE A 100 -4.29 6.03 -9.39
N VAL A 101 -4.95 7.11 -8.96
CA VAL A 101 -4.40 8.47 -8.99
C VAL A 101 -4.56 9.08 -7.60
N ASN A 102 -3.45 9.51 -6.99
CA ASN A 102 -3.42 10.02 -5.61
C ASN A 102 -4.12 9.09 -4.61
N GLY A 103 -3.86 7.79 -4.72
CA GLY A 103 -4.48 6.75 -3.87
C GLY A 103 -5.95 6.44 -4.17
N LYS A 104 -6.62 7.18 -5.08
CA LYS A 104 -8.01 6.92 -5.47
C LYS A 104 -8.06 5.99 -6.68
N HIS A 105 -8.88 4.95 -6.60
CA HIS A 105 -9.16 4.07 -7.74
C HIS A 105 -9.98 4.81 -8.81
N ILE A 106 -9.48 4.79 -10.05
CA ILE A 106 -10.13 5.42 -11.20
C ILE A 106 -10.83 4.39 -12.09
N GLY A 107 -10.38 3.14 -12.06
CA GLY A 107 -10.97 2.03 -12.83
C GLY A 107 -9.96 1.35 -13.76
N GLY A 108 -10.52 0.59 -14.70
CA GLY A 108 -9.77 -0.03 -15.80
C GLY A 108 -9.90 0.74 -17.11
N SER A 109 -9.91 0.04 -18.25
CA SER A 109 -9.99 0.71 -19.56
C SER A 109 -11.42 0.98 -20.07
N ASP A 110 -12.45 0.44 -19.41
CA ASP A 110 -13.81 0.45 -19.98
C ASP A 110 -14.76 1.49 -19.36
N GLY A 111 -14.29 2.27 -18.37
CA GLY A 111 -15.17 3.14 -17.59
C GLY A 111 -16.10 2.37 -16.65
#